data_AF-A0A8J3S406-F1
#
_entry.id   AF-A0A8J3S406-F1
#
_cell.length_a   1.000
_cell.length_b   1.000
_cell.length_c   1.000
_cell.angle_alpha   90.00
_cell.angle_beta   90.00
_cell.angle_gamma   90.00
#
_symmetry.space_group_name_H-M   'P 1'
#
loop_
_entity.id
_entity.type
_entity.pdbx_description
1 polymer ?
#
loop_
_entity_poly.entity_id
_entity_poly.type
_entity_poly.pdbx_seq_one_letter_code
_entity_poly.pdbx_strand_id
1 'polypeptide(L)'
;MTTPTLAALTALIGPAASDELIEQLAQSVRDRAAHAHPPSGADLHCLNLAASMGERMGPVLVRLRDAEAGHEEDEPVCRICGCSENRACEGGCAWVPNPLGVDVCSACTYAITATVMAEEDLIILERPTELGITADDGEDLLALTLGKIRFSLPETVDLTPDEARIWAAQLAAMAEASEAAQSGTYR
;
A
#
# COMPACT_ATOMS: atom_id res chain seq x y z
N MET A 1 -15.48 -20.24 17.90
CA MET A 1 -14.96 -19.94 16.55
C MET A 1 -13.65 -20.70 16.41
N THR A 2 -13.56 -21.65 15.49
CA THR A 2 -12.33 -22.42 15.24
C THR A 2 -11.42 -21.63 14.30
N THR A 3 -10.17 -21.41 14.71
CA THR A 3 -9.15 -20.80 13.85
C THR A 3 -8.90 -21.71 12.65
N PRO A 4 -8.95 -21.19 11.40
CA PRO A 4 -8.64 -21.99 10.23
C PRO A 4 -7.20 -22.49 10.29
N THR A 5 -6.99 -23.74 9.88
CA THR A 5 -5.64 -24.33 9.81
C THR A 5 -4.87 -23.69 8.65
N LEU A 6 -3.54 -23.63 8.77
CA LEU A 6 -2.67 -23.14 7.69
C LEU A 6 -2.98 -23.82 6.35
N ALA A 7 -3.21 -25.14 6.36
CA ALA A 7 -3.60 -25.90 5.18
C ALA A 7 -4.93 -25.46 4.55
N ALA A 8 -5.92 -25.08 5.37
CA ALA A 8 -7.19 -24.55 4.87
C ALA A 8 -7.04 -23.14 4.28
N LEU A 9 -6.15 -22.33 4.85
CA LEU A 9 -5.79 -21.01 4.29
C LEU A 9 -5.04 -21.17 2.98
N THR A 10 -4.05 -22.07 2.90
CA THR A 10 -3.31 -22.36 1.65
C THR A 10 -4.25 -22.86 0.54
N ALA A 11 -5.23 -23.71 0.86
CA ALA A 11 -6.22 -24.16 -0.11
C ALA A 11 -7.15 -23.05 -0.62
N LEU A 12 -7.37 -22.00 0.17
CA LEU A 12 -8.15 -20.82 -0.22
C LEU A 12 -7.35 -19.82 -1.05
N ILE A 13 -6.03 -19.75 -0.85
CA ILE A 13 -5.15 -18.77 -1.50
C ILE A 13 -4.83 -19.14 -2.96
N GLY A 14 -5.13 -20.37 -3.38
CA GLY A 14 -4.93 -20.83 -4.75
C GLY A 14 -3.50 -21.31 -5.02
N PRO A 15 -3.18 -21.70 -6.26
CA PRO A 15 -1.82 -22.12 -6.62
C PRO A 15 -0.83 -20.98 -6.47
N ALA A 16 0.45 -21.33 -6.42
CA ALA A 16 1.57 -20.41 -6.43
C ALA A 16 1.41 -19.32 -7.52
N ALA A 17 1.92 -18.12 -7.24
CA ALA A 17 1.89 -17.02 -8.20
C ALA A 17 2.71 -17.40 -9.44
N SER A 18 2.04 -17.80 -10.52
CA SER A 18 2.70 -18.17 -11.76
C SER A 18 3.09 -16.93 -12.57
N ASP A 19 4.05 -17.08 -13.48
CA ASP A 19 4.37 -16.03 -14.46
C ASP A 19 3.13 -15.63 -15.27
N GLU A 20 2.28 -16.60 -15.61
CA GLU A 20 1.01 -16.35 -16.29
C GLU A 20 0.07 -15.44 -15.48
N LEU A 21 -0.03 -15.64 -14.15
CA LEU A 21 -0.85 -14.77 -13.30
C LEU A 21 -0.30 -13.34 -13.25
N ILE A 22 1.02 -13.17 -13.19
CA ILE A 22 1.67 -11.87 -13.19
C ILE A 22 1.45 -11.17 -14.54
N GLU A 23 1.57 -11.88 -15.66
CA GLU A 23 1.28 -11.37 -16.99
C GLU A 23 -0.19 -10.95 -17.14
N GLN A 24 -1.13 -11.76 -16.64
CA GLN A 24 -2.55 -11.43 -16.62
C GLN A 24 -2.84 -10.17 -15.79
N LEU A 25 -2.19 -10.02 -14.62
CA LEU A 25 -2.30 -8.79 -13.83
C LEU A 25 -1.76 -7.58 -14.60
N ALA A 26 -0.57 -7.71 -15.19
CA ALA A 26 0.05 -6.63 -15.97
C ALA A 26 -0.84 -6.23 -17.16
N GLN A 27 -1.44 -7.20 -17.85
CA GLN A 27 -2.38 -6.93 -18.93
C GLN A 27 -3.64 -6.23 -18.43
N SER A 28 -4.21 -6.70 -17.32
CA SER A 28 -5.39 -6.12 -16.67
C SER A 28 -5.18 -4.66 -16.24
N VAL A 29 -3.97 -4.31 -15.77
CA VAL A 29 -3.56 -2.93 -15.46
C VAL A 29 -3.44 -2.10 -16.74
N ARG A 30 -2.77 -2.63 -17.79
CA ARG A 30 -2.63 -1.93 -19.07
C ARG A 30 -3.97 -1.66 -19.74
N ASP A 31 -4.87 -2.63 -19.75
CA ASP A 31 -6.19 -2.50 -20.36
C ASP A 31 -7.02 -1.42 -19.66
N ARG A 32 -7.00 -1.40 -18.32
CA ARG A 32 -7.66 -0.35 -17.53
C ARG A 32 -7.01 1.02 -17.72
N ALA A 33 -5.69 1.09 -17.85
CA ALA A 33 -5.02 2.36 -18.12
C ALA A 33 -5.32 2.91 -19.54
N ALA A 34 -5.53 2.02 -20.52
CA ALA A 34 -5.69 2.39 -21.92
C ALA A 34 -7.15 2.50 -22.39
N HIS A 35 -8.14 2.06 -21.61
CA HIS A 35 -9.53 2.07 -22.05
C HIS A 35 -10.10 3.49 -22.18
N ALA A 36 -11.14 3.61 -22.99
CA ALA A 36 -11.86 4.88 -23.17
C ALA A 36 -12.69 5.17 -21.93
N HIS A 37 -12.48 6.36 -21.42
CA HIS A 37 -13.08 6.88 -20.21
C HIS A 37 -14.33 7.72 -20.53
N PRO A 38 -15.47 7.50 -19.87
CA PRO A 38 -16.65 8.32 -20.07
C PRO A 38 -16.41 9.73 -19.50
N PRO A 39 -16.93 10.79 -20.14
CA PRO A 39 -16.66 12.18 -19.76
C PRO A 39 -17.22 12.60 -18.38
N SER A 40 -17.83 11.69 -17.63
CA SER A 40 -18.50 11.95 -16.34
C SER A 40 -17.59 11.87 -15.11
N GLY A 41 -16.26 11.78 -15.27
CA GLY A 41 -15.31 11.80 -14.15
C GLY A 41 -15.15 10.48 -13.39
N ALA A 42 -15.64 9.36 -13.94
CA ALA A 42 -15.43 8.02 -13.37
C ALA A 42 -13.96 7.53 -13.48
N ASP A 43 -13.10 8.31 -14.13
CA ASP A 43 -11.73 7.97 -14.50
C ASP A 43 -10.80 7.85 -13.31
N LEU A 44 -11.03 8.68 -12.27
CA LEU A 44 -10.18 8.67 -11.08
C LEU A 44 -10.25 7.30 -10.37
N HIS A 45 -11.43 6.66 -10.34
CA HIS A 45 -11.56 5.34 -9.73
C HIS A 45 -10.78 4.28 -10.52
N CYS A 46 -10.88 4.29 -11.85
CA CYS A 46 -10.17 3.33 -12.71
C CYS A 46 -8.65 3.55 -12.71
N LEU A 47 -8.20 4.81 -12.72
CA LEU A 47 -6.79 5.16 -12.63
C LEU A 47 -6.20 4.79 -11.26
N ASN A 48 -6.91 5.09 -10.17
CA ASN A 48 -6.47 4.71 -8.82
C ASN A 48 -6.45 3.20 -8.62
N LEU A 49 -7.42 2.47 -9.19
CA LEU A 49 -7.43 1.01 -9.15
C LEU A 49 -6.26 0.42 -9.96
N ALA A 50 -6.00 0.94 -11.17
CA ALA A 50 -4.88 0.50 -11.99
C ALA A 50 -3.53 0.79 -11.32
N ALA A 51 -3.37 1.99 -10.74
CA ALA A 51 -2.19 2.36 -9.96
C ALA A 51 -2.01 1.46 -8.74
N SER A 52 -3.06 1.26 -7.93
CA SER A 52 -3.02 0.38 -6.76
C SER A 52 -2.65 -1.06 -7.12
N MET A 53 -3.28 -1.63 -8.16
CA MET A 53 -2.99 -2.99 -8.62
C MET A 53 -1.57 -3.12 -9.18
N GLY A 54 -1.09 -2.14 -9.94
CA GLY A 54 0.27 -2.16 -10.52
C GLY A 54 1.36 -1.95 -9.48
N GLU A 55 1.25 -0.89 -8.69
CA GLU A 55 2.31 -0.42 -7.79
C GLU A 55 2.37 -1.20 -6.48
N ARG A 56 1.22 -1.63 -5.95
CA ARG A 56 1.16 -2.34 -4.67
C ARG A 56 1.09 -3.85 -4.84
N MET A 57 0.27 -4.35 -5.77
CA MET A 57 0.09 -5.81 -5.93
C MET A 57 1.13 -6.45 -6.84
N GLY A 58 1.59 -5.77 -7.88
CA GLY A 58 2.64 -6.27 -8.77
C GLY A 58 3.90 -6.73 -8.01
N PRO A 59 4.55 -5.87 -7.20
CA PRO A 59 5.73 -6.26 -6.44
C PRO A 59 5.50 -7.39 -5.43
N VAL A 60 4.30 -7.50 -4.86
CA VAL A 60 3.96 -8.56 -3.90
C VAL A 60 3.88 -9.91 -4.61
N LEU A 61 3.23 -9.98 -5.78
CA LEU A 61 3.12 -11.23 -6.54
C LEU A 61 4.47 -11.70 -7.07
N VAL A 62 5.34 -10.79 -7.53
CA VAL A 62 6.70 -11.13 -7.94
C VAL A 62 7.49 -11.75 -6.78
N ARG A 63 7.44 -11.12 -5.59
CA ARG A 63 8.14 -11.66 -4.40
C ARG A 63 7.57 -13.00 -3.96
N LEU A 64 6.26 -13.17 -4.03
CA LEU A 64 5.60 -14.43 -3.68
C LEU A 64 6.05 -15.54 -4.62
N ARG A 65 6.05 -15.28 -5.94
CA ARG A 65 6.59 -16.21 -6.94
C ARG A 65 8.04 -16.57 -6.63
N ASP A 66 8.90 -15.57 -6.40
CA ASP A 66 10.33 -15.81 -6.16
C ASP A 66 10.55 -16.68 -4.91
N ALA A 67 9.75 -16.46 -3.86
CA ALA A 67 9.77 -17.29 -2.65
C ALA A 67 9.25 -18.72 -2.90
N GLU A 68 8.19 -18.88 -3.69
CA GLU A 68 7.56 -20.17 -4.00
C GLU A 68 8.37 -21.01 -4.99
N ALA A 69 9.09 -20.38 -5.91
CA ALA A 69 10.00 -21.03 -6.85
C ALA A 69 11.18 -21.72 -6.15
N GLY A 70 11.34 -21.54 -4.84
CA GLY A 70 12.41 -22.15 -4.09
C GLY A 70 13.76 -21.72 -4.62
N HIS A 71 13.90 -20.45 -5.01
CA HIS A 71 15.21 -19.84 -5.18
C HIS A 71 15.91 -19.95 -3.81
N GLU A 72 16.66 -21.05 -3.66
CA GLU A 72 17.48 -21.38 -2.51
C GLU A 72 18.41 -20.21 -2.25
N GLU A 73 18.13 -19.52 -1.14
CA GLU A 73 19.06 -18.67 -0.39
C GLU A 73 20.03 -17.88 -1.28
N ASP A 74 19.48 -17.00 -2.13
CA ASP A 74 20.24 -15.81 -2.49
C ASP A 74 20.69 -15.18 -1.16
N GLU A 75 22.00 -14.99 -1.02
CA GLU A 75 22.60 -14.32 0.14
C GLU A 75 21.72 -13.11 0.49
N PRO A 76 21.24 -12.97 1.74
CA PRO A 76 20.33 -11.90 2.08
C PRO A 76 20.96 -10.57 1.65
N VAL A 77 20.18 -9.76 0.93
CA VAL A 77 20.59 -8.43 0.49
C VAL A 77 19.69 -7.39 1.13
N CYS A 78 20.29 -6.32 1.65
CA CYS A 78 19.53 -5.25 2.26
C CYS A 78 18.64 -4.65 1.20
N ARG A 79 17.33 -4.61 1.44
CA ARG A 79 16.35 -4.13 0.46
C ARG A 79 16.47 -2.63 0.13
N ILE A 80 17.29 -1.90 0.86
CA ILE A 80 17.47 -0.45 0.70
C ILE A 80 18.78 -0.14 -0.05
N CYS A 81 19.92 -0.66 0.43
CA CYS A 81 21.22 -0.35 -0.17
C CYS A 81 21.84 -1.50 -0.97
N GLY A 82 21.27 -2.71 -0.91
CA GLY A 82 21.81 -3.90 -1.58
C GLY A 82 23.07 -4.50 -0.94
N CYS A 83 23.47 -4.06 0.26
CA CYS A 83 24.58 -4.70 0.98
C CYS A 83 24.24 -6.14 1.35
N SER A 84 25.25 -6.98 1.49
CA SER A 84 25.11 -8.39 1.85
C SER A 84 26.07 -8.76 2.98
N GLU A 85 26.01 -10.00 3.49
CA GLU A 85 26.95 -10.49 4.51
C GLU A 85 28.42 -10.34 4.06
N ASN A 86 28.68 -10.63 2.78
CA ASN A 86 29.99 -10.55 2.14
C ASN A 86 30.30 -9.16 1.54
N ARG A 87 29.35 -8.23 1.58
CA ARG A 87 29.48 -6.89 0.99
C ARG A 87 28.77 -5.85 1.84
N ALA A 88 29.32 -5.59 3.03
CA ALA A 88 28.82 -4.56 3.93
C ALA A 88 28.89 -3.15 3.31
N CYS A 89 28.09 -2.23 3.85
CA CYS A 89 28.17 -0.81 3.52
C CYS A 89 29.56 -0.22 3.80
N GLU A 90 29.87 0.92 3.17
CA GLU A 90 31.02 1.74 3.56
C GLU A 90 30.87 2.16 5.03
N GLY A 91 31.88 1.89 5.85
CA GLY A 91 31.81 2.06 7.32
C GLY A 91 31.28 0.85 8.09
N GLY A 92 30.83 -0.21 7.40
CA GLY A 92 30.32 -1.45 7.98
C GLY A 92 28.83 -1.39 8.33
N CYS A 93 28.19 -2.55 8.31
CA CYS A 93 26.81 -2.73 8.76
C CYS A 93 26.60 -4.17 9.25
N ALA A 94 25.50 -4.43 9.95
CA ALA A 94 25.09 -5.76 10.36
C ALA A 94 23.60 -5.96 10.10
N TRP A 95 23.15 -7.22 9.98
CA TRP A 95 21.73 -7.52 9.87
C TRP A 95 20.98 -7.17 11.14
N VAL A 96 19.87 -6.45 10.98
CA VAL A 96 18.95 -6.17 12.08
C VAL A 96 17.86 -7.23 12.08
N PRO A 97 17.63 -7.95 13.20
CA PRO A 97 16.49 -8.85 13.30
C PRO A 97 15.20 -8.09 13.06
N ASN A 98 14.46 -8.46 12.01
CA ASN A 98 13.22 -7.79 11.65
C ASN A 98 12.02 -8.73 11.82
N PRO A 99 11.09 -8.45 12.75
CA PRO A 99 9.89 -9.27 12.94
C PRO A 99 8.95 -9.24 11.71
N LEU A 100 9.11 -8.29 10.80
CA LEU A 100 8.35 -8.19 9.54
C LEU A 100 8.94 -9.04 8.41
N GLY A 101 10.07 -9.74 8.64
CA GLY A 101 10.69 -10.59 7.63
C GLY A 101 11.29 -9.84 6.44
N VAL A 102 11.62 -8.56 6.59
CA VAL A 102 12.31 -7.77 5.55
C VAL A 102 13.77 -7.58 5.93
N ASP A 103 14.69 -8.04 5.08
CA ASP A 103 16.12 -7.93 5.31
C ASP A 103 16.60 -6.47 5.13
N VAL A 104 16.98 -5.85 6.25
CA VAL A 104 17.52 -4.49 6.28
C VAL A 104 18.77 -4.47 7.17
N CYS A 105 19.82 -3.79 6.71
CA CYS A 105 21.04 -3.63 7.48
C CYS A 105 20.93 -2.45 8.47
N SER A 106 21.75 -2.49 9.52
CA SER A 106 21.76 -1.49 10.58
C SER A 106 21.98 -0.07 10.07
N ALA A 107 22.82 0.12 9.05
CA ALA A 107 23.06 1.43 8.45
C ALA A 107 21.77 2.04 7.87
N CYS A 108 21.00 1.25 7.11
CA CYS A 108 19.73 1.71 6.55
C CYS A 108 18.63 1.84 7.61
N THR A 109 18.59 0.96 8.62
CA THR A 109 17.68 1.11 9.76
C THR A 109 17.95 2.42 10.50
N TYR A 110 19.21 2.78 10.75
CA TYR A 110 19.53 4.05 11.37
C TYR A 110 19.20 5.24 10.48
N ALA A 111 19.42 5.16 9.17
CA ALA A 111 19.01 6.20 8.25
C ALA A 111 17.50 6.44 8.29
N ILE A 112 16.69 5.36 8.22
CA ILE A 112 15.22 5.46 8.32
C ILE A 112 14.82 6.03 9.68
N THR A 113 15.34 5.48 10.78
CA THR A 113 15.00 5.96 12.12
C THR A 113 15.40 7.41 12.29
N ALA A 114 16.57 7.82 11.79
CA ALA A 114 17.00 9.21 11.83
C ALA A 114 16.06 10.10 11.01
N THR A 115 15.61 9.68 9.83
CA THR A 115 14.60 10.42 9.06
C THR A 115 13.28 10.51 9.84
N VAL A 116 12.75 9.39 10.31
CA VAL A 116 11.48 9.30 11.06
C VAL A 116 11.53 10.07 12.39
N MET A 117 12.70 10.20 13.02
CA MET A 117 12.87 10.92 14.29
C MET A 117 13.29 12.38 14.12
N ALA A 118 13.98 12.73 13.03
CA ALA A 118 14.37 14.10 12.73
C ALA A 118 13.19 14.90 12.15
N GLU A 119 12.28 14.21 11.48
CA GLU A 119 10.98 14.73 11.12
C GLU A 119 10.01 14.44 12.27
N GLU A 120 9.74 15.43 13.13
CA GLU A 120 8.42 15.54 13.79
C GLU A 120 7.30 15.83 12.74
N ASP A 121 7.66 15.80 11.45
CA ASP A 121 6.82 16.17 10.34
C ASP A 121 6.01 14.98 9.86
N LEU A 122 4.73 15.27 9.68
CA LEU A 122 3.69 14.43 9.14
C LEU A 122 4.19 13.55 7.99
N ILE A 123 3.97 12.24 8.05
CA ILE A 123 3.98 11.41 6.84
C ILE A 123 2.75 11.81 6.04
N ILE A 124 2.90 12.78 5.13
CA ILE A 124 1.88 13.16 4.15
C ILE A 124 1.75 11.98 3.19
N LEU A 125 0.58 11.33 3.20
CA LEU A 125 0.38 10.17 2.34
C LEU A 125 0.27 10.60 0.86
N GLU A 126 -0.49 11.67 0.55
CA GLU A 126 -0.62 12.23 -0.80
C GLU A 126 -1.03 13.72 -0.74
N ARG A 127 -0.65 14.54 -1.74
CA ARG A 127 -1.16 15.91 -1.91
C ARG A 127 -2.35 15.88 -2.89
N PRO A 128 -3.54 16.41 -2.55
CA PRO A 128 -4.72 16.36 -3.43
C PRO A 128 -4.51 16.96 -4.83
N THR A 129 -3.63 17.96 -4.94
CA THR A 129 -3.27 18.59 -6.21
C THR A 129 -2.55 17.65 -7.18
N GLU A 130 -1.84 16.64 -6.68
CA GLU A 130 -1.18 15.61 -7.49
C GLU A 130 -2.17 14.54 -8.00
N LEU A 131 -3.36 14.46 -7.39
CA LEU A 131 -4.47 13.58 -7.80
C LEU A 131 -5.49 14.27 -8.71
N GLY A 132 -5.23 15.51 -9.15
CA GLY A 132 -6.15 16.28 -9.98
C GLY A 132 -7.42 16.74 -9.26
N ILE A 133 -7.43 16.70 -7.92
CA ILE A 133 -8.53 17.17 -7.09
C ILE A 133 -8.26 18.65 -6.77
N THR A 134 -8.90 19.55 -7.50
CA THR A 134 -8.90 20.98 -7.18
C THR A 134 -10.07 21.26 -6.24
N ALA A 135 -9.83 21.25 -4.93
CA ALA A 135 -10.76 21.84 -3.98
C ALA A 135 -10.55 23.35 -3.97
N ASP A 136 -11.60 24.12 -4.22
CA ASP A 136 -11.47 25.58 -4.42
C ASP A 136 -11.00 26.35 -3.17
N ASP A 137 -10.95 25.77 -1.96
CA ASP A 137 -10.64 26.56 -0.75
C ASP A 137 -9.84 25.85 0.39
N GLY A 138 -9.11 24.75 0.15
CA GLY A 138 -8.32 24.16 1.25
C GLY A 138 -7.42 22.98 0.89
N GLU A 139 -6.20 22.96 1.45
CA GLU A 139 -5.24 21.86 1.32
C GLU A 139 -5.68 20.66 2.18
N ASP A 140 -6.41 19.72 1.57
CA ASP A 140 -6.83 18.51 2.27
C ASP A 140 -5.67 17.50 2.43
N LEU A 141 -4.88 17.60 3.49
CA LEU A 141 -3.77 16.69 3.77
C LEU A 141 -4.22 15.51 4.65
N LEU A 142 -4.01 14.29 4.15
CA LEU A 142 -4.00 13.10 4.99
C LEU A 142 -2.58 12.86 5.49
N ALA A 143 -2.42 12.86 6.81
CA ALA A 143 -1.13 12.64 7.43
C ALA A 143 -1.15 11.63 8.57
N LEU A 144 -0.14 10.77 8.58
CA LEU A 144 0.12 9.86 9.69
C LEU A 144 1.16 10.47 10.63
N THR A 145 0.86 10.48 11.92
CA THR A 145 1.80 10.80 13.00
C THR A 145 1.97 9.57 13.91
N LEU A 146 2.98 9.58 14.78
CA LEU A 146 3.34 8.47 15.68
C LEU A 146 2.23 8.01 16.65
N GLY A 147 1.08 8.71 16.71
CA GLY A 147 -0.07 8.30 17.52
C GLY A 147 -1.43 8.79 17.01
N LYS A 148 -1.50 9.45 15.86
CA LYS A 148 -2.75 10.01 15.31
C LYS A 148 -2.76 10.01 13.79
N ILE A 149 -3.96 9.97 13.23
CA ILE A 149 -4.23 10.27 11.83
C ILE A 149 -4.81 11.69 11.79
N ARG A 150 -4.10 12.60 11.12
CA ARG A 150 -4.55 13.98 10.91
C ARG A 150 -5.21 14.09 9.55
N PHE A 151 -6.45 14.57 9.57
CA PHE A 151 -7.15 15.03 8.38
C PHE A 151 -7.17 16.55 8.44
N SER A 152 -6.46 17.21 7.53
CA SER A 152 -6.75 18.61 7.25
C SER A 152 -8.01 18.62 6.39
N LEU A 153 -9.15 18.90 7.00
CA LEU A 153 -10.36 19.37 6.34
C LEU A 153 -10.43 20.89 6.61
N PRO A 154 -11.46 21.65 6.18
CA PRO A 154 -11.64 23.06 6.59
C PRO A 154 -11.48 23.31 8.10
N GLU A 155 -11.66 22.28 8.95
CA GLU A 155 -11.11 22.22 10.30
C GLU A 155 -10.17 21.01 10.43
N THR A 156 -8.99 21.19 11.03
CA THR A 156 -8.05 20.10 11.29
C THR A 156 -8.59 19.17 12.36
N VAL A 157 -8.76 17.89 12.04
CA VAL A 157 -9.19 16.86 13.00
C VAL A 157 -8.04 15.88 13.26
N ASP A 158 -7.67 15.77 14.52
CA ASP A 158 -6.69 14.82 15.05
C ASP A 158 -7.44 13.58 15.55
N LEU A 159 -7.36 12.45 14.84
CA LEU A 159 -8.00 11.20 15.26
C LEU A 159 -6.98 10.24 15.88
N THR A 160 -7.33 9.64 17.01
CA THR A 160 -6.63 8.44 17.49
C THR A 160 -6.89 7.25 16.55
N PRO A 161 -6.06 6.19 16.59
CA PRO A 161 -6.27 5.01 15.75
C PRO A 161 -7.64 4.34 15.94
N ASP A 162 -8.24 4.43 17.12
CA ASP A 162 -9.57 3.87 17.38
C ASP A 162 -10.68 4.73 16.76
N GLU A 163 -10.58 6.05 16.90
CA GLU A 163 -11.52 6.99 16.29
C GLU A 163 -11.46 6.92 14.76
N ALA A 164 -10.26 6.83 14.20
CA ALA A 164 -10.08 6.66 12.75
C ALA A 164 -10.71 5.36 12.22
N ARG A 165 -10.64 4.26 12.99
CA ARG A 165 -11.31 3.00 12.63
C ARG A 165 -12.83 3.14 12.64
N ILE A 166 -13.39 3.86 13.62
CA ILE A 166 -14.83 4.13 13.69
C ILE A 166 -15.27 4.99 12.50
N TRP A 167 -14.51 6.05 12.18
CA TRP A 167 -14.80 6.93 11.05
C TRP A 167 -14.72 6.19 9.72
N ALA A 168 -13.70 5.35 9.52
CA ALA A 168 -13.58 4.54 8.31
C ALA A 168 -14.79 3.61 8.11
N ALA A 169 -15.27 2.97 9.18
CA ALA A 169 -16.46 2.12 9.12
C ALA A 169 -17.73 2.93 8.80
N GLN A 170 -17.87 4.13 9.36
CA GLN A 170 -19.00 5.02 9.05
C GLN A 170 -18.99 5.47 7.59
N LEU A 171 -17.83 5.88 7.08
CA LEU A 171 -17.67 6.29 5.68
C LEU A 171 -17.96 5.15 4.70
N ALA A 172 -17.49 3.93 5.00
CA ALA A 172 -17.80 2.75 4.20
C ALA A 172 -19.32 2.48 4.14
N ALA A 173 -20.01 2.52 5.30
CA ALA A 173 -21.46 2.35 5.35
C ALA A 173 -22.21 3.45 4.57
N MET A 174 -21.72 4.69 4.60
CA MET A 174 -22.28 5.79 3.80
C MET A 174 -22.09 5.58 2.30
N ALA A 175 -20.92 5.07 1.88
CA ALA A 175 -20.66 4.74 0.47
C ALA A 175 -21.59 3.63 -0.03
N GLU A 176 -21.73 2.53 0.71
CA GLU A 176 -22.66 1.44 0.40
C GLU A 176 -24.12 1.94 0.28
N ALA A 177 -24.55 2.80 1.21
CA ALA A 177 -25.88 3.39 1.16
C ALA A 177 -26.10 4.29 -0.08
N SER A 178 -25.07 5.03 -0.50
CA SER A 178 -25.11 5.86 -1.71
C SER A 178 -25.22 5.01 -2.97
N GLU A 179 -24.44 3.94 -3.09
CA GLU A 179 -24.52 2.98 -4.20
C GLU A 179 -25.89 2.31 -4.29
N ALA A 180 -26.45 1.90 -3.15
CA ALA A 180 -27.80 1.34 -3.07
C ALA A 180 -28.87 2.36 -3.53
N ALA A 181 -28.73 3.63 -3.17
CA ALA A 181 -29.66 4.68 -3.60
C ALA A 181 -29.59 4.93 -5.12
N GLN A 182 -28.37 4.96 -5.69
CA GLN A 182 -28.16 5.19 -7.12
C GLN A 182 -28.64 4.02 -7.98
N SER A 183 -28.43 2.77 -7.53
CA SER A 183 -28.93 1.59 -8.24
C SER A 183 -30.47 1.48 -8.26
N GLY A 184 -31.15 2.09 -7.28
CA GLY A 184 -32.61 2.17 -7.23
C GLY A 184 -33.22 3.21 -8.17
N THR A 185 -32.44 4.19 -8.66
CA THR A 185 -32.94 5.29 -9.48
C THR A 185 -33.02 4.96 -10.98
N TYR A 186 -32.48 3.81 -11.41
CA TYR A 186 -32.42 3.36 -12.82
C TYR A 186 -33.34 2.16 -13.12
N ARG A 187 -34.43 1.97 -12.36
CA ARG A 187 -35.50 0.99 -12.65
C ARG A 187 -36.78 1.69 -13.05
#